data_AF-A0A1C4L583-F1
#
_entry.id   AF-A0A1C4L583-F1
#
_cell.length_a   1.000
_cell.length_b   1.000
_cell.length_c   1.000
_cell.angle_alpha   90.00
_cell.angle_beta   90.00
_cell.angle_gamma   90.00
#
_symmetry.space_group_name_H-M   'P 1'
#
loop_
_entity.id
_entity.type
_entity.pdbx_description
1 polymer ?
#
loop_
_entity_poly.entity_id
_entity_poly.type
_entity_poly.pdbx_seq_one_letter_code
_entity_poly.pdbx_strand_id
1 'polypeptide(L)' 'MLTYDPTERDLLATERKLLALWEAIREATRSGDWRPRRSPLCGWCDHQALCPEFGGTPPPYPLAEIAGPPSAVGQNGPV' A
#
# COMPACT_ATOMS: atom_id res chain seq x y z
N MET A 1 25.82 18.46 -10.73
CA MET A 1 25.25 17.13 -10.42
C MET A 1 25.19 16.99 -8.91
N LEU A 2 24.00 16.73 -8.35
CA LEU A 2 23.84 16.51 -6.91
C LEU A 2 23.72 15.00 -6.69
N THR A 3 24.66 14.43 -5.93
CA THR A 3 24.67 13.02 -5.54
C THR A 3 24.57 12.91 -4.03
N TYR A 4 23.81 11.91 -3.58
CA TYR A 4 23.62 11.59 -2.17
C TYR A 4 24.30 10.26 -1.86
N ASP A 5 25.16 10.26 -0.85
CA ASP A 5 25.86 9.07 -0.34
C ASP A 5 25.25 8.69 1.03
N PRO A 6 24.44 7.61 1.10
CA PRO A 6 23.73 7.23 2.32
C PRO A 6 24.68 6.81 3.43
N THR A 7 24.41 7.27 4.64
CA THR A 7 25.10 6.78 5.84
C THR A 7 24.47 5.47 6.33
N GLU A 8 25.18 4.72 7.15
CA GLU A 8 24.62 3.52 7.82
C GLU A 8 23.32 3.84 8.57
N ARG A 9 23.25 5.00 9.23
CA ARG A 9 22.05 5.46 9.93
C ARG A 9 20.85 5.60 8.98
N ASP A 10 21.09 6.03 7.74
CA ASP A 10 20.06 6.17 6.72
C ASP A 10 19.56 4.81 6.26
N LEU A 11 20.46 3.83 6.12
CA LEU A 11 20.11 2.44 5.81
C LEU A 11 19.24 1.83 6.91
N LEU A 12 19.67 1.95 8.18
CA LEU A 12 18.91 1.45 9.34
C LEU A 12 17.55 2.14 9.47
N ALA A 13 17.45 3.44 9.17
CA ALA A 13 16.18 4.16 9.16
C ALA A 13 15.25 3.67 8.05
N THR A 14 15.80 3.34 6.89
CA THR A 14 15.06 2.78 5.75
C THR A 14 14.54 1.39 6.07
N GLU A 15 15.38 0.51 6.61
CA GLU A 15 15.00 -0.84 7.06
C GLU A 15 13.82 -0.78 8.03
N ARG A 16 13.90 0.05 9.09
CA ARG A 16 12.80 0.20 10.04
C ARG A 16 11.50 0.65 9.39
N LYS A 17 11.56 1.57 8.41
CA LYS A 17 10.37 2.04 7.67
C LYS A 17 9.78 0.92 6.82
N LEU A 18 10.63 0.14 6.14
CA LEU A 18 10.19 -0.99 5.32
C LEU A 18 9.49 -2.06 6.17
N LEU A 19 10.09 -2.45 7.30
CA LEU A 19 9.51 -3.42 8.22
C LEU A 19 8.19 -2.91 8.81
N ALA A 20 8.13 -1.64 9.22
CA ALA A 20 6.90 -1.05 9.75
C ALA A 20 5.78 -0.99 8.69
N LEU A 21 6.11 -0.64 7.45
CA LEU A 21 5.15 -0.65 6.34
C LEU A 21 4.65 -2.06 6.05
N TRP A 22 5.54 -3.05 6.06
CA TRP A 22 5.19 -4.44 5.84
C TRP A 22 4.22 -4.97 6.90
N GLU A 23 4.49 -4.71 8.18
CA GLU A 23 3.58 -5.10 9.26
C GLU A 23 2.22 -4.41 9.14
N ALA A 24 2.18 -3.13 8.76
CA ALA A 24 0.92 -2.43 8.51
C ALA A 24 0.13 -3.04 7.34
N ILE A 25 0.80 -3.43 6.24
CA ILE A 25 0.16 -4.09 5.10
C ILE A 25 -0.38 -5.47 5.51
N ARG A 26 0.38 -6.25 6.27
CA ARG A 26 -0.05 -7.56 6.77
C ARG A 26 -1.30 -7.43 7.63
N GLU A 27 -1.34 -6.46 8.53
CA GLU A 27 -2.48 -6.23 9.40
C GLU A 27 -3.71 -5.75 8.63
N ALA A 28 -3.56 -4.78 7.71
CA ALA A 28 -4.64 -4.30 6.86
C ALA A 28 -5.19 -5.43 5.97
N THR A 29 -4.31 -6.29 5.46
CA THR A 29 -4.70 -7.46 4.68
C THR A 29 -5.47 -8.46 5.53
N ARG A 30 -4.98 -8.80 6.73
CA ARG A 30 -5.65 -9.77 7.62
C ARG A 30 -7.02 -9.27 8.10
N SER A 31 -7.12 -7.99 8.44
CA SER A 31 -8.35 -7.39 8.97
C SER A 31 -9.33 -6.94 7.88
N GLY A 32 -8.83 -6.67 6.66
CA GLY A 32 -9.56 -5.97 5.63
C GLY A 32 -9.78 -4.48 5.90
N ASP A 33 -9.19 -3.92 6.97
CA ASP A 33 -9.31 -2.50 7.31
C ASP A 33 -8.34 -1.65 6.48
N TRP A 34 -8.86 -1.10 5.38
CA TRP A 34 -8.15 -0.17 4.51
C TRP A 34 -8.67 1.26 4.72
N ARG A 35 -8.09 1.94 5.72
CA ARG A 35 -8.54 3.29 6.10
C ARG A 35 -8.24 4.32 5.00
N PRO A 36 -9.25 5.07 4.52
CA PRO A 36 -9.01 6.16 3.61
C PRO A 36 -8.27 7.30 4.32
N ARG A 37 -7.50 8.08 3.55
CA ARG A 37 -6.84 9.30 4.03
C ARG A 37 -7.09 10.43 3.04
N ARG A 38 -7.77 11.49 3.50
CA ARG A 38 -7.93 12.70 2.68
C ARG A 38 -6.59 13.34 2.37
N SER A 39 -6.40 13.70 1.11
CA SER A 39 -5.26 14.46 0.60
C SER A 39 -5.71 15.32 -0.57
N PRO A 40 -4.89 16.28 -1.04
CA PRO A 40 -5.22 17.07 -2.23
C PRO A 40 -5.51 16.20 -3.47
N LEU A 41 -4.90 15.01 -3.58
CA LEU A 41 -5.13 14.07 -4.68
C LEU A 41 -6.55 13.51 -4.71
N CYS A 42 -7.29 13.56 -3.60
CA CYS A 42 -8.68 13.09 -3.56
C CYS A 42 -9.57 13.84 -4.57
N GLY A 43 -9.25 15.10 -4.92
CA GLY A 43 -9.99 15.87 -5.92
C GLY A 43 -9.91 15.31 -7.34
N TRP A 44 -8.94 14.43 -7.60
CA TRP A 44 -8.75 13.76 -8.90
C TRP A 44 -9.00 12.25 -8.83
N CYS A 45 -9.55 11.75 -7.72
CA CYS A 45 -9.79 10.32 -7.56
C CYS A 45 -11.10 9.90 -8.25
N ASP A 46 -11.00 8.99 -9.22
CA ASP A 46 -12.15 8.42 -9.94
C ASP A 46 -13.09 7.59 -9.04
N HIS A 47 -12.61 7.18 -7.86
CA HIS A 47 -13.34 6.29 -6.94
C HIS A 47 -14.03 7.06 -5.80
N GLN A 48 -14.17 8.40 -5.89
CA GLN A 48 -14.80 9.23 -4.85
C GLN A 48 -16.20 8.71 -4.45
N ALA A 49 -17.00 8.25 -5.40
CA ALA A 49 -18.34 7.73 -5.15
C ALA A 49 -18.37 6.48 -4.24
N LEU A 50 -17.26 5.73 -4.15
CA LEU A 50 -17.11 4.53 -3.32
C LEU A 50 -16.39 4.80 -2.00
N CYS A 51 -15.77 5.97 -1.84
CA CYS A 51 -14.88 6.26 -0.73
C CYS A 51 -15.67 6.67 0.54
N PRO A 52 -15.41 6.06 1.72
CA PRO A 52 -16.09 6.41 2.98
C PRO A 52 -15.96 7.87 3.38
N GLU A 53 -14.84 8.51 3.02
CA GLU A 53 -14.63 9.94 3.29
C GLU A 53 -15.66 10.82 2.61
N PHE A 54 -16.27 10.36 1.51
CA PHE A 54 -17.29 11.09 0.76
C PHE A 54 -18.70 10.48 0.98
N GLY A 55 -18.86 9.60 1.96
CA GLY A 55 -20.12 8.89 2.24
C GLY A 55 -20.37 7.68 1.33
N GLY A 56 -19.40 7.31 0.48
CA GLY A 56 -19.45 6.10 -0.33
C GLY A 56 -19.19 4.83 0.48
N THR A 57 -19.55 3.67 -0.08
CA THR A 57 -19.27 2.36 0.54
C THR A 57 -18.30 1.56 -0.34
N PRO A 58 -17.14 1.15 0.18
CA PRO A 58 -16.20 0.29 -0.54
C PRO A 58 -16.83 -1.05 -0.92
N PRO A 59 -16.42 -1.65 -2.06
CA PRO A 59 -16.80 -3.02 -2.36
C PRO A 59 -16.25 -4.00 -1.29
N PRO A 60 -16.87 -5.18 -1.13
CA PRO A 60 -16.38 -6.20 -0.20
C PRO A 60 -14.92 -6.59 -0.47
N TYR A 61 -14.14 -6.76 0.60
CA TYR A 61 -12.72 -7.12 0.50
C TYR A 61 -12.55 -8.62 0.18
N PRO A 62 -11.79 -9.01 -0.86
CA PRO A 62 -11.89 -10.35 -1.46
C PRO A 62 -11.02 -11.44 -0.80
N LEU A 63 -10.80 -11.43 0.52
CA LEU A 63 -9.90 -12.40 1.18
C LEU A 63 -10.23 -13.88 0.91
N ALA A 64 -11.51 -14.19 0.70
CA ALA A 64 -11.94 -15.55 0.36
C ALA A 64 -11.63 -15.94 -1.11
N GLU A 65 -11.56 -14.97 -2.02
CA GLU A 65 -11.46 -15.19 -3.47
C GLU A 65 -9.99 -15.32 -3.94
N ILE A 66 -9.03 -14.76 -3.19
CA ILE A 66 -7.58 -14.86 -3.48
C ILE A 66 -7.04 -16.28 -3.24
N ALA A 67 -7.82 -17.19 -2.65
CA ALA A 67 -7.47 -18.62 -2.55
C ALA A 67 -7.49 -19.37 -3.90
N GLY A 68 -7.72 -18.68 -5.02
CA GLY A 68 -7.36 -19.16 -6.36
C GLY A 68 -5.84 -19.24 -6.57
N PRO A 69 -5.35 -19.98 -7.58
CA PRO A 69 -3.92 -20.13 -7.81
C PRO A 69 -3.26 -18.75 -7.99
N PRO A 70 -2.04 -18.53 -7.43
CA PRO A 70 -1.41 -17.23 -7.41
C PRO A 70 -1.27 -16.67 -8.82
N SER A 71 -1.81 -15.47 -9.06
CA SER A 71 -1.51 -14.68 -10.25
C SER A 71 0.00 -14.49 -10.33
N ALA A 72 0.59 -14.82 -11.48
CA ALA A 72 2.02 -14.81 -11.71
C ALA A 72 2.64 -13.49 -11.20
N VAL A 73 3.48 -13.60 -10.16
CA VAL A 73 4.34 -12.51 -9.67
C VAL A 73 5.06 -11.94 -10.89
N GLY A 74 4.89 -10.63 -11.11
CA GLY A 74 5.59 -9.89 -12.15
C GLY A 74 7.09 -10.11 -12.00
N GLN A 75 7.69 -10.73 -13.02
CA GLN A 75 9.10 -11.07 -13.05
C GLN A 75 9.88 -9.75 -13.11
N ASN A 76 10.48 -9.32 -12.01
CA ASN A 76 11.46 -8.24 -12.05
C ASN A 76 12.70 -8.79 -12.77
N GLY A 77 12.84 -8.42 -14.04
CA GLY A 77 14.00 -8.75 -14.85
C GLY A 77 15.30 -8.18 -14.26
N PRO A 78 16.45 -8.72 -14.65
CA PRO A 78 17.73 -8.31 -14.09
C PRO A 78 18.00 -6.82 -14.40
N VAL A 79 18.43 -6.10 -13.37
CA VAL A 79 18.99 -4.74 -13.46
C VAL A 79 20.27 -4.71 -14.28
#